data_AF-A0A643F8U4-F1
#
_entry.id   AF-A0A643F8U4-F1
#
_cell.length_a   1.000
_cell.length_b   1.000
_cell.length_c   1.000
_cell.angle_alpha   90.00
_cell.angle_beta   90.00
_cell.angle_gamma   90.00
#
_symmetry.space_group_name_H-M   'P 1'
#
loop_
_entity.id
_entity.type
_entity.pdbx_description
1 polymer ?
#
loop_
_entity_poly.entity_id
_entity_poly.type
_entity_poly.pdbx_seq_one_letter_code
_entity_poly.pdbx_strand_id
1 'polypeptide(L)'
;MSPILRRSVIAALCGTALSLLSLPAAQAQDAPSIAPLPDGMVAIHYHRPDGNYDGWGVHLWESYEKVENGKVVGGKSKSDQPIMGITWMNPLKPTGQDGFGAYWQVKADEFRNGKYNYIIHKGDSKDCTKDSQWFSTQGPQIFINQGDCTAYLSAEDAIKARK
;
A
#
# COMPACT_ATOMS: atom_id res chain seq x y z
N MET A 1 74.66 -55.37 -9.99
CA MET A 1 74.09 -55.01 -11.30
C MET A 1 73.38 -53.68 -11.15
N SER A 2 74.02 -52.57 -11.53
CA SER A 2 73.30 -51.34 -11.90
C SER A 2 72.68 -51.58 -13.28
N PRO A 3 71.57 -50.91 -13.68
CA PRO A 3 71.76 -49.58 -14.27
C PRO A 3 70.58 -48.57 -14.23
N ILE A 4 70.98 -47.29 -14.40
CA ILE A 4 70.37 -46.21 -15.20
C ILE A 4 69.17 -45.42 -14.63
N LEU A 5 69.56 -44.20 -14.24
CA LEU A 5 68.81 -42.94 -14.20
C LEU A 5 68.26 -42.56 -15.59
N ARG A 6 66.98 -42.16 -15.69
CA ARG A 6 66.49 -41.33 -16.81
C ARG A 6 65.90 -40.02 -16.30
N ARG A 7 66.51 -38.92 -16.74
CA ARG A 7 65.99 -37.55 -16.67
C ARG A 7 65.05 -37.28 -17.84
N SER A 8 63.96 -36.56 -17.60
CA SER A 8 63.12 -35.79 -18.55
C SER A 8 62.17 -34.96 -17.67
N VAL A 9 62.42 -33.69 -17.33
CA VAL A 9 62.28 -32.40 -18.05
C VAL A 9 60.87 -32.16 -18.67
N ILE A 10 60.32 -30.98 -18.35
CA ILE A 10 59.23 -30.19 -18.99
C ILE A 10 57.79 -30.68 -18.64
N ALA A 11 56.80 -29.87 -18.23
CA ALA A 11 56.50 -28.46 -18.47
C ALA A 11 55.81 -27.80 -17.25
N ALA A 12 56.17 -26.55 -16.95
CA ALA A 12 55.35 -25.67 -16.15
C ALA A 12 54.14 -25.21 -17.01
N LEU A 13 52.95 -25.69 -16.68
CA LEU A 13 51.70 -25.10 -17.15
C LEU A 13 51.26 -24.08 -16.10
N CYS A 14 51.54 -22.81 -16.39
CA CYS A 14 50.96 -21.67 -15.69
C CYS A 14 49.48 -21.62 -16.06
N GLY A 15 48.65 -22.36 -15.32
CA GLY A 15 47.19 -22.26 -15.41
C GLY A 15 46.74 -20.99 -14.72
N THR A 16 46.41 -19.95 -15.48
CA THR A 16 45.67 -18.80 -14.97
C THR A 16 44.30 -19.26 -14.50
N ALA A 17 44.13 -19.39 -13.18
CA ALA A 17 42.83 -19.59 -12.58
C ALA A 17 42.00 -18.31 -12.77
N LEU A 18 41.09 -18.33 -13.75
CA LEU A 18 40.10 -17.29 -13.94
C LEU A 18 39.01 -17.47 -12.87
N SER A 19 39.19 -16.85 -11.71
CA SER A 19 38.17 -16.83 -10.65
C SER A 19 36.96 -16.03 -11.13
N LEU A 20 35.94 -16.73 -11.61
CA LEU A 20 34.63 -16.16 -11.89
C LEU A 20 33.99 -15.74 -10.56
N LEU A 21 34.04 -14.45 -10.26
CA LEU A 21 33.21 -13.83 -9.21
C LEU A 21 31.75 -14.06 -9.59
N SER A 22 31.13 -15.06 -8.99
CA SER A 22 29.67 -15.23 -9.05
C SER A 22 29.05 -14.07 -8.28
N LEU A 23 28.51 -13.10 -8.99
CA LEU A 23 27.65 -12.07 -8.39
C LEU A 23 26.41 -12.79 -7.84
N PRO A 24 26.03 -12.59 -6.57
CA PRO A 24 24.73 -13.05 -6.12
C PRO A 24 23.68 -12.34 -6.97
N ALA A 25 22.81 -13.11 -7.62
CA ALA A 25 21.59 -12.55 -8.20
C ALA A 25 20.85 -11.86 -7.07
N ALA A 26 20.68 -10.54 -7.16
CA ALA A 26 19.82 -9.80 -6.26
C ALA A 26 18.46 -10.48 -6.30
N GLN A 27 18.05 -11.09 -5.19
CA GLN A 27 16.71 -11.61 -5.04
C GLN A 27 15.79 -10.40 -5.16
N ALA A 28 15.09 -10.27 -6.29
CA ALA A 28 13.95 -9.38 -6.38
C ALA A 28 13.00 -9.86 -5.26
N GLN A 29 12.83 -9.04 -4.21
CA GLN A 29 11.76 -9.28 -3.26
C GLN A 29 10.47 -9.29 -4.09
N ASP A 30 9.75 -10.41 -4.08
CA ASP A 30 8.46 -10.51 -4.74
C ASP A 30 7.61 -9.33 -4.26
N ALA A 31 7.17 -8.50 -5.22
CA ALA A 31 6.29 -7.39 -4.93
C ALA A 31 5.05 -7.91 -4.17
N PRO A 32 4.49 -7.12 -3.24
CA PRO A 32 3.30 -7.54 -2.52
C PRO A 32 2.20 -7.92 -3.53
N SER A 33 1.59 -9.09 -3.34
CA SER A 33 0.41 -9.46 -4.13
C SER A 33 -0.76 -8.57 -3.71
N ILE A 34 -1.14 -7.62 -4.58
CA ILE A 34 -2.26 -6.71 -4.32
C ILE A 34 -3.56 -7.35 -4.78
N ALA A 35 -4.61 -7.26 -3.97
CA ALA A 35 -5.92 -7.76 -4.34
C ALA A 35 -6.41 -7.10 -5.64
N PRO A 36 -6.98 -7.85 -6.60
CA PRO A 36 -7.58 -7.25 -7.78
C PRO A 36 -8.63 -6.21 -7.39
N LEU A 37 -8.64 -5.08 -8.10
CA LEU A 37 -9.64 -4.04 -7.96
C LEU A 37 -10.69 -4.20 -9.07
N PRO A 38 -11.94 -4.58 -8.77
CA PRO A 38 -12.99 -4.66 -9.77
C PRO A 38 -13.28 -3.30 -10.42
N ASP A 39 -13.75 -3.31 -11.66
CA ASP A 39 -14.15 -2.08 -12.36
C ASP A 39 -15.18 -1.28 -11.56
N GLY A 40 -14.99 0.03 -11.51
CA GLY A 40 -15.87 0.94 -10.76
C GLY A 40 -15.66 0.95 -9.24
N MET A 41 -14.69 0.21 -8.71
CA MET A 41 -14.30 0.26 -7.31
C MET A 41 -13.12 1.20 -7.08
N VAL A 42 -12.99 1.68 -5.85
CA VAL A 42 -11.79 2.30 -5.31
C VAL A 42 -11.32 1.58 -4.06
N ALA A 43 -10.02 1.68 -3.76
CA ALA A 43 -9.43 0.97 -2.62
C ALA A 43 -8.52 1.82 -1.73
N ILE A 44 -8.54 1.48 -0.44
CA ILE A 44 -7.49 1.84 0.53
C ILE A 44 -6.83 0.55 0.96
N HIS A 45 -5.51 0.46 0.82
CA HIS A 45 -4.68 -0.61 1.38
C HIS A 45 -3.91 -0.06 2.59
N TYR A 46 -3.88 -0.80 3.69
CA TYR A 46 -3.33 -0.34 4.96
C TYR A 46 -2.43 -1.39 5.60
N HIS A 47 -1.16 -1.01 5.74
CA HIS A 47 -0.13 -1.83 6.34
C HIS A 47 0.06 -1.47 7.82
N ARG A 48 0.04 -2.49 8.68
CA ARG A 48 0.50 -2.40 10.06
C ARG A 48 1.66 -3.37 10.29
N PRO A 49 2.78 -2.94 10.90
CA PRO A 49 3.89 -3.84 11.20
C PRO A 49 3.52 -4.99 12.15
N ASP A 50 2.50 -4.81 13.00
CA ASP A 50 2.01 -5.84 13.92
C ASP A 50 1.02 -6.83 13.29
N GLY A 51 0.60 -6.58 12.04
CA GLY A 51 -0.41 -7.38 11.33
C GLY A 51 -1.79 -7.43 12.00
N ASN A 52 -2.04 -6.61 13.03
CA ASN A 52 -3.26 -6.67 13.82
C ASN A 52 -4.27 -5.62 13.37
N TYR A 53 -5.31 -6.07 12.68
CA TYR A 53 -6.39 -5.23 12.17
C TYR A 53 -7.66 -5.27 13.02
N ASP A 54 -7.66 -5.97 14.17
CA ASP A 54 -8.84 -6.12 15.00
C ASP A 54 -9.32 -4.79 15.58
N GLY A 55 -10.57 -4.46 15.26
CA GLY A 55 -11.22 -3.21 15.65
C GLY A 55 -10.81 -2.00 14.82
N TRP A 56 -9.93 -2.16 13.83
CA TRP A 56 -9.63 -1.11 12.86
C TRP A 56 -10.70 -1.04 11.78
N GLY A 57 -11.04 0.18 11.39
CA GLY A 57 -11.96 0.44 10.30
C GLY A 57 -11.66 1.77 9.63
N VAL A 58 -12.41 2.02 8.56
CA VAL A 58 -12.34 3.24 7.76
C VAL A 58 -13.65 4.00 7.89
N HIS A 59 -13.57 5.24 8.34
CA HIS A 59 -14.65 6.21 8.23
C HIS A 59 -14.50 6.93 6.88
N LEU A 60 -15.52 6.85 6.02
CA LEU A 60 -15.57 7.48 4.69
C LEU A 60 -16.71 8.48 4.61
N TRP A 61 -16.46 9.63 4.01
CA TRP A 61 -17.48 10.62 3.76
C TRP A 61 -17.14 11.49 2.55
N GLU A 62 -18.17 12.16 2.04
CA GLU A 62 -18.03 13.21 1.04
C GLU A 62 -18.43 14.56 1.65
N SER A 63 -17.73 15.63 1.24
CA SER A 63 -18.07 16.99 1.63
C SER A 63 -18.90 17.65 0.54
N TYR A 64 -20.04 18.22 0.90
CA TYR A 64 -20.98 18.84 -0.04
C TYR A 64 -21.23 20.31 0.31
N GLU A 65 -21.65 21.11 -0.67
CA GLU A 65 -22.23 22.43 -0.39
C GLU A 65 -23.52 22.28 0.41
N LYS A 66 -23.76 23.17 1.38
CA LYS A 66 -25.03 23.17 2.11
C LYS A 66 -26.12 23.66 1.16
N VAL A 67 -27.04 22.77 0.79
CA VAL A 67 -28.18 23.09 -0.09
C VAL A 67 -29.47 23.08 0.73
N GLU A 68 -30.27 24.14 0.60
CA GLU A 68 -31.61 24.27 1.20
C GLU A 68 -32.56 24.78 0.12
N ASN A 69 -33.70 24.10 -0.06
CA ASN A 69 -34.66 24.39 -1.14
C ASN A 69 -34.03 24.48 -2.54
N GLY A 70 -33.07 23.60 -2.83
CA GLY A 70 -32.37 23.56 -4.12
C GLY A 70 -31.37 24.70 -4.37
N LYS A 71 -31.13 25.56 -3.37
CA LYS A 71 -30.12 26.62 -3.44
C LYS A 71 -28.95 26.33 -2.52
N VAL A 72 -27.73 26.62 -2.97
CA VAL A 72 -26.55 26.64 -2.11
C VAL A 72 -26.72 27.79 -1.13
N VAL A 73 -26.97 27.47 0.14
CA VAL A 73 -27.27 28.44 1.21
C VAL A 73 -26.12 28.61 2.20
N GLY A 74 -25.01 27.90 1.98
CA GLY A 74 -23.83 28.02 2.81
C GLY A 74 -22.62 27.41 2.14
N GLY A 75 -21.46 27.66 2.75
CA GLY A 75 -20.22 27.00 2.34
C GLY A 75 -20.33 25.48 2.44
N LYS A 76 -19.29 24.78 1.96
CA LYS A 76 -19.20 23.32 2.08
C LYS A 76 -19.50 22.90 3.52
N SER A 77 -20.60 22.16 3.69
CA SER A 77 -20.84 21.43 4.92
C SER A 77 -19.75 20.39 5.03
N LYS A 78 -18.88 20.56 6.02
CA LYS A 78 -17.94 19.52 6.45
C LYS A 78 -18.65 18.36 7.16
N SER A 79 -19.99 18.39 7.23
CA SER A 79 -20.76 17.32 7.87
C SER A 79 -20.38 15.98 7.23
N ASP A 80 -19.99 15.03 8.08
CA ASP A 80 -19.92 13.60 7.76
C ASP A 80 -21.28 13.16 7.24
N GLN A 81 -21.55 13.36 5.96
CA GLN A 81 -22.65 12.69 5.31
C GLN A 81 -22.20 11.25 5.15
N PRO A 82 -22.80 10.31 5.91
CA PRO A 82 -22.36 8.94 5.86
C PRO A 82 -22.63 8.39 4.48
N ILE A 83 -21.59 7.88 3.85
CA ILE A 83 -21.71 7.10 2.62
C ILE A 83 -21.94 5.65 3.05
N MET A 84 -22.91 4.96 2.43
CA MET A 84 -23.17 3.54 2.70
C MET A 84 -23.44 3.20 4.20
N GLY A 85 -23.92 4.16 5.00
CA GLY A 85 -24.11 3.99 6.45
C GLY A 85 -22.82 3.92 7.27
N ILE A 86 -21.68 4.29 6.66
CA ILE A 86 -20.37 4.38 7.31
C ILE A 86 -20.35 5.64 8.17
N THR A 87 -20.12 5.46 9.47
CA THR A 87 -20.05 6.56 10.45
C THR A 87 -18.83 6.37 11.34
N TRP A 88 -18.49 7.37 12.14
CA TRP A 88 -17.45 7.23 13.16
C TRP A 88 -17.72 6.04 14.10
N MET A 89 -18.97 5.85 14.54
CA MET A 89 -19.34 4.77 15.47
C MET A 89 -19.55 3.42 14.76
N ASN A 90 -19.66 3.41 13.44
CA ASN A 90 -19.82 2.21 12.61
C ASN A 90 -18.91 2.33 11.38
N PRO A 91 -17.58 2.23 11.57
CA PRO A 91 -16.65 2.34 10.45
C PRO A 91 -16.74 1.12 9.55
N LEU A 92 -16.36 1.30 8.29
CA LEU A 92 -16.23 0.20 7.36
C LEU A 92 -15.12 -0.74 7.84
N LYS A 93 -15.45 -2.02 8.06
CA LYS A 93 -14.47 -3.05 8.37
C LYS A 93 -13.69 -3.45 7.11
N PRO A 94 -12.44 -3.93 7.23
CA PRO A 94 -11.69 -4.42 6.08
C PRO A 94 -12.51 -5.41 5.26
N THR A 95 -12.50 -5.23 3.94
CA THR A 95 -13.13 -6.16 3.00
C THR A 95 -12.26 -7.39 2.73
N GLY A 96 -10.96 -7.30 3.05
CA GLY A 96 -10.02 -8.41 3.00
C GLY A 96 -8.62 -8.01 3.44
N GLN A 97 -7.66 -8.91 3.19
CA GLN A 97 -6.23 -8.67 3.34
C GLN A 97 -5.49 -9.18 2.10
N ASP A 98 -4.38 -8.53 1.78
CA ASP A 98 -3.49 -8.89 0.68
C ASP A 98 -2.01 -8.77 1.10
N GLY A 99 -1.09 -8.88 0.15
CA GLY A 99 0.35 -8.80 0.41
C GLY A 99 0.84 -7.44 0.94
N PHE A 100 0.02 -6.39 0.85
CA PHE A 100 0.34 -5.09 1.45
C PHE A 100 -0.21 -4.98 2.87
N GLY A 101 -1.42 -5.48 3.12
CA GLY A 101 -2.08 -5.44 4.42
C GLY A 101 -3.60 -5.60 4.31
N ALA A 102 -4.35 -5.06 5.28
CA ALA A 102 -5.80 -4.99 5.18
C ALA A 102 -6.21 -4.01 4.08
N TYR A 103 -7.32 -4.29 3.40
CA TYR A 103 -7.86 -3.37 2.41
C TYR A 103 -9.36 -3.18 2.56
N TRP A 104 -9.83 -2.06 2.03
CA TRP A 104 -11.23 -1.72 1.85
C TRP A 104 -11.47 -1.41 0.39
N GLN A 105 -12.48 -2.04 -0.21
CA GLN A 105 -12.97 -1.70 -1.54
C GLN A 105 -14.41 -1.18 -1.45
N VAL A 106 -14.67 -0.03 -2.09
CA VAL A 106 -16.00 0.58 -2.16
C VAL A 106 -16.28 1.05 -3.57
N LYS A 107 -17.55 1.18 -3.94
CA LYS A 107 -17.89 1.68 -5.27
C LYS A 107 -17.55 3.17 -5.37
N ALA A 108 -16.95 3.56 -6.49
CA ALA A 108 -16.57 4.94 -6.75
C ALA A 108 -17.79 5.88 -6.88
N ASP A 109 -18.91 5.36 -7.40
CA ASP A 109 -20.15 6.12 -7.67
C ASP A 109 -20.92 6.54 -6.41
N GLU A 110 -20.59 5.95 -5.26
CA GLU A 110 -21.03 6.40 -3.94
C GLU A 110 -20.46 7.79 -3.58
N PHE A 111 -19.40 8.22 -4.27
CA PHE A 111 -18.72 9.51 -4.08
C PHE A 111 -18.93 10.40 -5.32
N ARG A 112 -19.87 11.34 -5.21
CA ARG A 112 -20.42 12.08 -6.35
C ARG A 112 -19.43 13.08 -6.98
N ASN A 113 -18.50 13.61 -6.20
CA ASN A 113 -17.52 14.60 -6.63
C ASN A 113 -16.12 14.01 -6.89
N GLY A 114 -15.98 12.68 -6.79
CA GLY A 114 -14.71 11.98 -6.98
C GLY A 114 -13.64 12.32 -5.94
N LYS A 115 -14.01 12.94 -4.81
CA LYS A 115 -13.17 13.17 -3.64
C LYS A 115 -13.57 12.23 -2.51
N TYR A 116 -12.60 11.48 -2.03
CA TYR A 116 -12.80 10.50 -0.97
C TYR A 116 -12.12 11.02 0.29
N ASN A 117 -12.90 11.48 1.26
CA ASN A 117 -12.36 11.79 2.58
C ASN A 117 -12.37 10.53 3.44
N TYR A 118 -11.32 10.32 4.21
CA TYR A 118 -11.21 9.14 5.05
C TYR A 118 -10.44 9.38 6.34
N ILE A 119 -10.76 8.56 7.34
CA ILE A 119 -9.98 8.37 8.56
C ILE A 119 -9.90 6.87 8.82
N ILE A 120 -8.68 6.35 8.98
CA ILE A 120 -8.45 5.00 9.52
C ILE A 120 -8.41 5.12 11.04
N HIS A 121 -9.21 4.35 11.77
CA HIS A 121 -9.28 4.44 13.24
C HIS A 121 -9.69 3.14 13.91
N LYS A 122 -9.45 3.06 15.22
CA LYS A 122 -9.90 2.00 16.14
C LYS A 122 -10.59 2.63 17.34
N GLY A 123 -11.91 2.46 17.44
CA GLY A 123 -12.72 3.26 18.38
C GLY A 123 -12.44 4.75 18.16
N ASP A 124 -12.15 5.50 19.22
CA ASP A 124 -11.83 6.92 19.10
C ASP A 124 -10.38 7.22 18.69
N SER A 125 -9.54 6.20 18.53
CA SER A 125 -8.12 6.38 18.19
C SER A 125 -7.93 6.42 16.68
N LYS A 126 -7.62 7.60 16.14
CA LYS A 126 -7.18 7.73 14.74
C LYS A 126 -5.80 7.09 14.54
N ASP A 127 -5.57 6.49 13.38
CA ASP A 127 -4.24 6.01 12.97
C ASP A 127 -3.28 7.18 12.77
N CYS A 128 -3.70 8.12 11.91
CA CYS A 128 -2.99 9.36 11.63
C CYS A 128 -3.80 10.54 12.19
N THR A 129 -3.14 11.59 12.70
CA THR A 129 -3.81 12.66 13.46
C THR A 129 -4.71 13.56 12.61
N LYS A 130 -4.49 13.62 11.30
CA LYS A 130 -5.23 14.48 10.38
C LYS A 130 -6.33 13.71 9.65
N ASP A 131 -7.36 14.44 9.24
CA ASP A 131 -8.32 13.93 8.25
C ASP A 131 -7.62 13.90 6.89
N SER A 132 -7.78 12.78 6.17
CA SER A 132 -7.10 12.58 4.90
C SER A 132 -8.08 12.55 3.74
N GLN A 133 -7.57 12.80 2.54
CA GLN A 133 -8.36 12.78 1.32
C GLN A 133 -7.53 12.27 0.15
N TRP A 134 -8.18 11.60 -0.80
CA TRP A 134 -7.64 11.35 -2.14
C TRP A 134 -8.69 11.67 -3.20
N PHE A 135 -8.25 11.80 -4.45
CA PHE A 135 -9.11 12.13 -5.58
C PHE A 135 -9.06 11.03 -6.64
N SER A 136 -10.18 10.80 -7.31
CA SER A 136 -10.28 9.83 -8.42
C SER A 136 -9.30 10.12 -9.55
N THR A 137 -8.95 11.39 -9.74
CA THR A 137 -7.98 11.85 -10.75
C THR A 137 -6.55 11.41 -10.45
N GLN A 138 -6.24 10.99 -9.22
CA GLN A 138 -4.92 10.49 -8.82
C GLN A 138 -4.79 8.98 -9.05
N GLY A 139 -5.90 8.27 -9.15
CA GLY A 139 -5.95 6.83 -9.29
C GLY A 139 -7.07 6.21 -8.47
N PRO A 140 -7.39 4.92 -8.72
CA PRO A 140 -8.50 4.25 -8.07
C PRO A 140 -8.11 3.66 -6.70
N GLN A 141 -6.83 3.63 -6.34
CA GLN A 141 -6.39 3.03 -5.09
C GLN A 141 -5.23 3.78 -4.45
N ILE A 142 -5.17 3.73 -3.13
CA ILE A 142 -4.09 4.31 -2.32
C ILE A 142 -3.56 3.31 -1.31
N PHE A 143 -2.31 3.50 -0.91
CA PHE A 143 -1.57 2.64 0.02
C PHE A 143 -1.13 3.49 1.21
N ILE A 144 -1.39 3.01 2.43
CA ILE A 144 -1.16 3.73 3.69
C ILE A 144 -0.36 2.85 4.64
N ASN A 145 0.68 3.40 5.26
CA ASN A 145 1.36 2.75 6.37
C ASN A 145 0.83 3.28 7.70
N GLN A 146 0.78 2.44 8.72
CA GLN A 146 0.41 2.82 10.09
C GLN A 146 1.08 4.12 10.54
N GLY A 147 0.26 5.05 11.01
CA GLY A 147 0.69 6.34 11.54
C GLY A 147 1.13 7.35 10.46
N ASP A 148 1.10 6.96 9.19
CA ASP A 148 1.40 7.85 8.08
C ASP A 148 0.13 8.55 7.59
N CYS A 149 0.28 9.84 7.38
CA CYS A 149 -0.72 10.75 6.86
C CYS A 149 -0.69 10.82 5.32
N THR A 150 0.20 10.08 4.67
CA THR A 150 0.49 10.15 3.24
C THR A 150 -0.26 9.06 2.49
N ALA A 151 -1.07 9.47 1.51
CA ALA A 151 -1.68 8.57 0.53
C ALA A 151 -0.70 8.30 -0.60
N TYR A 152 -0.08 7.12 -0.61
CA TYR A 152 0.78 6.69 -1.71
C TYR A 152 -0.07 6.14 -2.84
N LEU A 153 0.31 6.44 -4.09
CA LEU A 153 -0.42 5.99 -5.29
C LEU A 153 0.09 4.64 -5.83
N SER A 154 1.08 4.05 -5.16
CA SER A 154 1.67 2.77 -5.49
C SER A 154 2.08 2.02 -4.22
N ALA A 155 2.03 0.69 -4.26
CA ALA A 155 2.46 -0.14 -3.14
C ALA A 155 3.98 -0.01 -2.92
N GLU A 156 4.72 0.14 -4.02
CA GLU A 156 6.18 0.26 -4.03
C GLU A 156 6.64 1.51 -3.28
N ASP A 157 6.01 2.67 -3.52
CA ASP A 157 6.41 3.91 -2.85
C ASP A 157 5.99 3.92 -1.39
N ALA A 158 4.84 3.32 -1.06
CA ALA A 158 4.46 3.09 0.33
C ALA A 158 5.45 2.17 1.05
N ILE A 159 5.89 1.08 0.42
CA ILE A 159 6.86 0.14 1.02
C ILE A 159 8.19 0.84 1.28
N LYS A 160 8.71 1.63 0.33
CA LYS A 160 9.95 2.40 0.51
C LYS A 160 9.87 3.41 1.66
N ALA A 161 8.66 3.87 1.98
CA ALA A 161 8.42 4.84 3.05
C ALA A 161 8.16 4.22 4.43
N ARG A 162 8.13 2.88 4.55
CA ARG A 162 7.98 2.22 5.85
C ARG A 162 9.16 2.58 6.75
N LYS A 163 8.84 2.94 8.00
CA LYS A 163 9.80 3.29 9.04
C LYS A 163 10.10 2.09 9.92
#